data_AF-D6PMY4-F1
#
_entry.id   AF-D6PMY4-F1
#
_cell.length_a   1.000
_cell.length_b   1.000
_cell.length_c   1.000
_cell.angle_alpha   90.00
_cell.angle_beta   90.00
_cell.angle_gamma   90.00
#
_symmetry.space_group_name_H-M   'P 1'
#
loop_
_entity.id
_entity.type
_entity.pdbx_description
1 polymer ?
#
loop_
_entity_poly.entity_id
_entity_poly.type
_entity_poly.pdbx_seq_one_letter_code
_entity_poly.pdbx_strand_id
1 'polypeptide(L)'
;FGKATHMVPSRQASLLILEFFLLSDCTEMEPSVKEEADLAAVTWRKRLINEGGVSNASDIDARGLLLLVACFGIPALFRNEDLRNLIRLSCPKEISDALRRSRFLLARVP
;
A
#
# COMPACT_ATOMS: atom_id res chain seq x y z
N PHE A 1 -7.75 -21.67 18.36
CA PHE A 1 -6.41 -21.19 18.76
C PHE A 1 -5.73 -20.58 17.55
N GLY A 2 -5.35 -19.30 17.65
CA GLY A 2 -5.28 -18.35 16.54
C GLY A 2 -4.06 -18.46 15.63
N LYS A 3 -4.32 -18.41 14.31
CA LYS A 3 -3.33 -18.19 13.24
C LYS A 3 -3.20 -16.72 12.82
N ALA A 4 -3.79 -15.78 13.56
CA ALA A 4 -3.91 -14.39 13.15
C ALA A 4 -2.63 -13.54 13.33
N THR A 5 -1.59 -14.07 13.98
CA THR A 5 -0.37 -13.31 14.31
C THR A 5 0.89 -13.77 13.58
N HIS A 6 0.82 -14.84 12.78
CA HIS A 6 1.96 -15.28 11.98
C HIS A 6 1.78 -14.82 10.54
N MET A 7 2.64 -13.90 10.08
CA MET A 7 2.69 -13.52 8.67
C MET A 7 2.89 -14.77 7.82
N VAL A 8 1.96 -15.01 6.88
CA VAL A 8 2.11 -16.11 5.93
C VAL A 8 3.26 -15.73 4.96
N PRO A 9 4.23 -16.62 4.68
CA PRO A 9 5.39 -16.29 3.83
C PRO A 9 5.04 -15.68 2.48
N SER A 10 3.90 -16.06 1.88
CA SER A 10 3.42 -15.46 0.63
C SER A 10 3.10 -13.98 0.77
N ARG A 11 2.45 -13.56 1.87
CA ARG A 11 2.19 -12.14 2.14
C ARG A 11 3.49 -11.38 2.36
N GLN A 12 4.43 -11.98 3.08
CA GLN A 12 5.76 -11.38 3.29
C GLN A 12 6.48 -11.15 1.96
N ALA A 13 6.52 -12.16 1.09
CA ALA A 13 7.13 -12.07 -0.21
C ALA A 13 6.49 -10.97 -1.07
N SER A 14 5.15 -10.86 -1.06
CA SER A 14 4.45 -9.80 -1.80
C SER A 14 4.80 -8.40 -1.29
N LEU A 15 4.88 -8.20 0.04
CA LEU A 15 5.30 -6.92 0.61
C LEU A 15 6.73 -6.56 0.19
N LEU A 16 7.65 -7.53 0.28
CA LEU A 16 9.05 -7.33 -0.10
C LEU A 16 9.20 -7.02 -1.59
N ILE A 17 8.43 -7.66 -2.47
CA ILE A 17 8.46 -7.37 -3.90
C ILE A 17 8.03 -5.92 -4.18
N LEU A 18 6.96 -5.44 -3.53
CA LEU A 18 6.53 -4.04 -3.70
C LEU A 18 7.58 -3.06 -3.17
N GLU A 19 8.21 -3.37 -2.05
CA GLU A 19 9.28 -2.55 -1.47
C GLU A 19 10.51 -2.51 -2.39
N PHE A 20 10.96 -3.65 -2.91
CA PHE A 20 12.08 -3.72 -3.84
C PHE A 20 11.77 -3.03 -5.17
N PHE A 21 10.52 -3.09 -5.63
CA PHE A 21 10.09 -2.38 -6.82
C PHE A 21 10.13 -0.85 -6.64
N LEU A 22 9.77 -0.34 -5.45
CA LEU A 22 9.97 1.10 -5.14
C LEU A 22 11.46 1.47 -5.14
N LEU A 23 12.30 0.61 -4.58
CA LEU A 23 13.75 0.84 -4.49
C LEU A 23 14.49 0.69 -5.81
N SER A 24 13.90 0.04 -6.82
CA SER A 24 14.52 -0.12 -8.14
C SER A 24 14.43 1.14 -9.01
N ASP A 25 13.74 2.19 -8.55
CA ASP A 25 13.51 3.45 -9.27
C ASP A 25 12.88 3.24 -10.68
N CYS A 26 12.17 2.12 -10.89
CA CYS A 26 11.48 1.84 -12.16
C CYS A 26 10.24 2.73 -12.29
N THR A 27 10.27 3.68 -13.22
CA THR A 27 9.17 4.65 -13.41
C THR A 27 8.23 4.33 -14.55
N GLU A 28 8.64 3.43 -15.45
CA GLU A 28 7.87 3.03 -16.61
C GLU A 28 6.92 1.88 -16.26
N MET A 29 5.64 2.05 -16.60
CA MET A 29 4.64 1.00 -16.49
C MET A 29 3.65 1.13 -17.64
N GLU A 30 3.24 -0.01 -18.18
CA GLU A 30 2.17 -0.05 -19.17
C GLU A 30 0.85 0.49 -18.56
N PRO A 31 0.05 1.26 -19.32
CA PRO A 31 -1.21 1.80 -18.82
C PRO A 31 -2.16 0.72 -18.28
N SER A 32 -2.19 -0.46 -18.92
CA SER A 32 -3.00 -1.59 -18.47
C SER A 32 -2.63 -2.08 -17.06
N VAL A 33 -1.32 -2.15 -16.75
CA VAL A 33 -0.83 -2.52 -15.42
C VAL A 33 -1.25 -1.48 -14.37
N LYS A 34 -1.20 -0.20 -14.74
CA LYS A 34 -1.64 0.89 -13.86
C LYS A 34 -3.13 0.80 -13.55
N GLU A 35 -3.97 0.56 -14.55
CA GLU A 35 -5.42 0.42 -14.39
C GLU A 35 -5.79 -0.80 -13.53
N GLU A 36 -5.11 -1.93 -13.74
CA GLU A 36 -5.32 -3.14 -12.94
C GLU A 36 -4.93 -2.89 -11.47
N ALA A 37 -3.78 -2.26 -11.23
CA ALA A 37 -3.33 -1.93 -9.88
C ALA A 37 -4.25 -0.89 -9.19
N ASP A 38 -4.79 0.06 -9.95
CA ASP A 38 -5.79 1.02 -9.44
C ASP A 38 -7.05 0.29 -8.96
N LEU A 39 -7.61 -0.59 -9.80
CA LEU A 39 -8.79 -1.38 -9.44
C LEU A 39 -8.53 -2.30 -8.24
N ALA A 40 -7.35 -2.91 -8.17
CA ALA A 40 -6.93 -3.72 -7.05
C ALA A 40 -6.90 -2.89 -5.75
N ALA A 41 -6.30 -1.70 -5.78
CA ALA A 41 -6.23 -0.79 -4.63
C ALA A 41 -7.63 -0.29 -4.21
N VAL A 42 -8.51 0.02 -5.16
CA VAL A 42 -9.91 0.42 -4.89
C VAL A 42 -10.68 -0.71 -4.21
N THR A 43 -10.56 -1.93 -4.74
CA THR A 43 -11.23 -3.11 -4.18
C THR A 43 -10.71 -3.44 -2.79
N TRP A 44 -9.40 -3.34 -2.57
CA TRP A 44 -8.79 -3.55 -1.28
C TRP A 44 -9.25 -2.50 -0.25
N ARG A 45 -9.26 -1.21 -0.62
CA ARG A 45 -9.81 -0.16 0.24
C ARG A 45 -11.27 -0.42 0.60
N LYS A 46 -12.10 -0.81 -0.39
CA LYS A 46 -13.51 -1.17 -0.15
C LYS A 46 -13.64 -2.31 0.85
N ARG A 47 -12.77 -3.33 0.74
CA ARG A 47 -12.71 -4.44 1.70
C ARG A 47 -12.39 -3.94 3.12
N LEU A 48 -11.35 -3.11 3.28
CA LEU A 48 -10.97 -2.54 4.59
C LEU A 48 -12.09 -1.68 5.20
N ILE A 49 -12.83 -0.94 4.37
CA ILE A 49 -14.00 -0.17 4.84
C ILE A 49 -15.07 -1.11 5.40
N ASN A 50 -15.37 -2.19 4.68
CA ASN A 50 -16.35 -3.18 5.14
C ASN A 50 -15.89 -3.97 6.38
N GLU A 51 -14.57 -4.12 6.59
CA GLU A 51 -13.97 -4.76 7.75
C GLU A 51 -13.93 -3.86 9.01
N GLY A 52 -14.52 -2.66 8.95
CA GLY A 52 -14.59 -1.74 10.09
C GLY A 52 -13.80 -0.43 9.89
N GLY A 53 -13.35 -0.15 8.67
CA GLY A 53 -12.68 1.10 8.31
C GLY A 53 -11.17 0.98 8.22
N VAL A 54 -10.56 1.82 7.38
CA VAL A 54 -9.10 1.86 7.16
C VAL A 54 -8.32 2.14 8.46
N SER A 55 -8.92 2.87 9.40
CA SER A 55 -8.33 3.16 10.71
C SER A 55 -8.08 1.93 11.59
N ASN A 56 -8.77 0.81 11.30
CA ASN A 56 -8.70 -0.46 12.01
C ASN A 56 -7.97 -1.56 11.22
N ALA A 57 -7.31 -1.20 10.10
CA ALA A 57 -6.58 -2.16 9.29
C ALA A 57 -5.41 -2.79 10.08
N SER A 58 -5.10 -4.06 9.75
CA SER A 58 -3.87 -4.69 10.22
C SER A 58 -2.63 -3.95 9.71
N ASP A 59 -1.51 -4.08 10.41
CA ASP A 59 -0.21 -3.58 9.96
C ASP A 59 0.16 -4.10 8.57
N ILE A 60 -0.15 -5.38 8.30
CA ILE A 60 0.14 -6.05 7.03
C ILE A 60 -0.73 -5.50 5.90
N ASP A 61 -2.03 -5.32 6.14
CA ASP A 61 -2.91 -4.71 5.15
C ASP A 61 -2.59 -3.24 4.91
N ALA A 62 -2.30 -2.50 5.97
CA ALA A 62 -1.93 -1.09 5.86
C ALA A 62 -0.63 -0.91 5.07
N ARG A 63 0.41 -1.70 5.41
CA ARG A 63 1.68 -1.70 4.67
C ARG A 63 1.51 -2.16 3.23
N GLY A 64 0.77 -3.25 3.00
CA GLY A 64 0.55 -3.77 1.65
C GLY A 64 -0.18 -2.79 0.74
N LEU A 65 -1.28 -2.20 1.23
CA LEU A 65 -2.02 -1.23 0.44
C LEU A 65 -1.24 0.08 0.25
N LEU A 66 -0.50 0.53 1.26
CA LEU A 66 0.37 1.71 1.13
C LEU A 66 1.46 1.48 0.08
N LEU A 67 2.14 0.33 0.11
CA LEU A 67 3.16 -0.02 -0.87
C LEU A 67 2.56 -0.13 -2.27
N LEU A 68 1.39 -0.76 -2.41
CA LEU A 68 0.70 -0.88 -3.71
C LEU A 68 0.43 0.51 -4.33
N VAL A 69 -0.18 1.43 -3.57
CA VAL A 69 -0.48 2.77 -4.11
C VAL A 69 0.78 3.62 -4.28
N ALA A 70 1.83 3.34 -3.50
CA ALA A 70 3.12 3.98 -3.67
C ALA A 70 3.81 3.57 -4.97
N CYS A 71 3.68 2.30 -5.37
CA CYS A 71 4.25 1.76 -6.61
C CYS A 71 3.48 2.25 -7.84
N PHE A 72 2.15 2.12 -7.83
CA PHE A 72 1.34 2.21 -9.06
C PHE A 72 0.49 3.47 -9.18
N GLY A 73 0.35 4.22 -8.09
CA GLY A 73 -0.46 5.43 -8.04
C GLY A 73 -1.60 5.34 -7.04
N ILE A 74 -2.08 6.52 -6.65
CA ILE A 74 -3.15 6.67 -5.65
C ILE A 74 -4.48 6.82 -6.40
N PRO A 75 -5.43 5.88 -6.24
CA PRO A 75 -6.73 5.99 -6.89
C PRO A 75 -7.49 7.23 -6.43
N ALA A 76 -8.30 7.82 -7.32
CA ALA A 76 -9.07 9.03 -7.03
C ALA A 76 -10.02 8.89 -5.82
N LEU A 77 -10.46 7.67 -5.53
CA LEU A 77 -11.35 7.36 -4.40
C LEU A 77 -10.65 7.37 -3.02
N PHE A 78 -9.31 7.46 -2.97
CA PHE A 78 -8.57 7.54 -1.73
C PHE A 78 -8.62 8.95 -1.15
N ARG A 79 -9.17 9.06 0.06
CA ARG A 79 -9.19 10.30 0.84
C ARG A 79 -7.87 10.48 1.56
N ASN A 80 -7.54 11.72 1.90
CA ASN A 80 -6.34 12.02 2.69
C ASN A 80 -6.34 11.31 4.06
N GLU A 81 -7.52 11.11 4.65
CA GLU A 81 -7.67 10.33 5.88
C GLU A 81 -7.29 8.85 5.70
N ASP A 82 -7.63 8.27 4.54
CA ASP A 82 -7.28 6.88 4.25
C ASP A 82 -5.76 6.74 4.18
N LEU A 83 -5.08 7.64 3.44
CA LEU A 83 -3.62 7.68 3.35
C LEU A 83 -2.95 7.93 4.71
N ARG A 84 -3.47 8.86 5.50
CA ARG A 84 -2.97 9.15 6.86
C ARG A 84 -3.02 7.89 7.74
N ASN A 85 -4.13 7.15 7.69
CA ASN A 85 -4.26 5.91 8.45
C ASN A 85 -3.33 4.82 7.94
N LEU A 86 -3.20 4.64 6.63
CA LEU A 86 -2.25 3.69 6.03
C LEU A 86 -0.80 3.98 6.44
N ILE A 87 -0.37 5.25 6.38
CA ILE A 87 0.96 5.67 6.83
C ILE A 87 1.15 5.42 8.33
N ARG A 88 0.15 5.73 9.15
CA ARG A 88 0.23 5.53 10.60
C ARG A 88 0.35 4.05 10.99
N LEU A 89 -0.34 3.17 10.26
CA LEU A 89 -0.46 1.74 10.59
C LEU A 89 0.61 0.86 9.93
N SER A 90 1.38 1.36 8.95
CA SER A 90 2.32 0.56 8.16
C SER A 90 3.70 0.34 8.80
N CYS A 91 3.94 0.83 10.03
CA CYS A 91 5.28 0.95 10.63
C CYS A 91 6.26 1.65 9.66
N PRO A 92 5.99 2.91 9.28
CA PRO A 92 6.60 3.57 8.12
C PRO A 92 8.11 3.79 8.27
N LYS A 93 8.64 3.81 9.50
CA LYS A 93 10.08 3.99 9.75
C LYS A 93 10.92 2.88 9.11
N GLU A 94 10.42 1.65 9.09
CA GLU A 94 11.13 0.49 8.54
C GLU A 94 11.20 0.52 7.00
N ILE A 95 10.19 1.10 6.37
CA ILE A 95 10.04 1.14 4.90
C ILE A 95 10.24 2.56 4.34
N SER A 96 10.76 3.48 5.15
CA SER A 96 10.75 4.91 4.83
C SER A 96 11.58 5.24 3.61
N ASP A 97 12.68 4.53 3.40
CA ASP A 97 13.57 4.74 2.25
C ASP A 97 12.90 4.33 0.94
N ALA A 98 12.16 3.22 0.93
CA ALA A 98 11.35 2.81 -0.21
C ALA A 98 10.20 3.79 -0.46
N LEU A 99 9.45 4.18 0.58
CA LEU A 99 8.32 5.11 0.43
C LEU A 99 8.73 6.47 -0.13
N ARG A 100 9.93 6.97 0.23
CA ARG A 100 10.49 8.22 -0.32
C ARG A 100 10.82 8.15 -1.80
N ARG A 101 10.93 6.96 -2.40
CA ARG A 101 11.07 6.81 -3.86
C ARG A 101 9.76 6.98 -4.62
N SER A 102 8.62 6.92 -3.92
CA SER A 102 7.32 7.06 -4.58
C SER A 102 7.01 8.50 -4.97
N ARG A 103 7.06 8.78 -6.29
CA ARG A 103 6.56 10.05 -6.85
C ARG A 103 5.08 10.31 -6.55
N PHE A 104 4.29 9.25 -6.38
CA PHE A 104 2.84 9.37 -6.12
C PHE A 104 2.56 9.80 -4.68
N LEU A 105 3.28 9.23 -3.72
CA LEU A 105 3.17 9.66 -2.33
C LEU A 105 3.73 11.07 -2.13
N LEU A 106 4.89 11.39 -2.70
CA LEU A 106 5.49 12.73 -2.61
C LEU A 106 4.61 13.83 -3.22
N ALA A 107 3.84 13.52 -4.27
CA ALA A 107 2.91 14.48 -4.86
C ALA A 107 1.64 14.69 -4.01
N ARG A 108 1.30 13.75 -3.13
CA ARG A 108 0.04 13.75 -2.37
C ARG A 108 0.22 14.12 -0.89
N VAL A 109 1.39 13.81 -0.32
CA VAL A 109 1.79 14.13 1.05
C VAL A 109 2.77 15.32 0.98
N PRO A 110 2.34 16.53 1.38
CA PRO A 110 3.19 17.72 1.37
C PRO A 110 4.36 17.63 2.36
#